data_AF-A0A6L6QKB3-F1
#
_entry.id   AF-A0A6L6QKB3-F1
#
_cell.length_a   1.000
_cell.length_b   1.000
_cell.length_c   1.000
_cell.angle_alpha   90.00
_cell.angle_beta   90.00
_cell.angle_gamma   90.00
#
_symmetry.space_group_name_H-M   'P 1'
#
loop_
_entity.id
_entity.type
_entity.pdbx_description
1 polymer ?
#
loop_
_entity_poly.entity_id
_entity_poly.type
_entity_poly.pdbx_seq_one_letter_code
_entity_poly.pdbx_strand_id
1 'polypeptide(L)'
;MSDLEKLNIFSPCVLQRIAEIGFLASEYGFHEKAEQIFSGMALAKPDSSAPAVALAVVHARSGRLQDAITGLKHAVGAFPASEMVKAMLGAFLVEDRQDGALELFDAVLASRQEPGAVNIVECWLDQARKLKEEGAARKTDTGSLAFFRHHNIRA
;
A
#
# COMPACT_ATOMS: atom_id res chain seq x y z
N MET A 1 9.20 34.92 8.58
CA MET A 1 8.17 34.21 7.80
C MET A 1 8.83 32.94 7.30
N SER A 2 8.54 31.81 7.94
CA SER A 2 9.21 30.53 7.61
C SER A 2 8.69 30.02 6.27
N ASP A 3 9.49 29.29 5.50
CA ASP A 3 9.07 28.75 4.20
C ASP A 3 7.84 27.83 4.30
N LEU A 4 7.54 27.31 5.49
CA LEU A 4 6.33 26.56 5.82
C LEU A 4 5.04 27.41 5.73
N GLU A 5 5.08 28.71 6.06
CA GLU A 5 3.92 29.60 5.89
C GLU A 5 3.63 29.88 4.41
N LYS A 6 4.64 29.82 3.53
CA LYS A 6 4.46 30.01 2.08
C LYS A 6 3.77 28.81 1.41
N LEU A 7 3.93 27.61 1.97
CA LEU A 7 3.29 26.39 1.46
C LEU A 7 1.81 26.29 1.89
N ASN A 8 1.41 26.97 2.97
CA ASN A 8 0.02 27.14 3.36
C ASN A 8 -0.77 28.13 2.46
N ILE A 9 -0.11 28.72 1.45
CA ILE A 9 -0.72 29.64 0.47
C ILE A 9 -1.33 28.88 -0.72
N PHE A 10 -1.00 27.60 -0.92
CA PHE A 10 -1.63 26.81 -1.96
C PHE A 10 -3.06 26.45 -1.55
N SER A 11 -4.02 27.16 -2.13
CA SER A 11 -5.44 26.81 -2.02
C SER A 11 -5.62 25.31 -2.28
N PRO A 12 -6.51 24.60 -1.54
CA PRO A 12 -6.74 23.17 -1.72
C PRO A 12 -6.94 22.74 -3.18
N CYS A 13 -7.57 23.60 -3.99
CA CYS A 13 -7.76 23.38 -5.43
C CYS A 13 -6.45 23.29 -6.24
N VAL A 14 -5.40 23.99 -5.83
CA VAL A 14 -4.09 23.96 -6.52
C VAL A 14 -3.37 22.65 -6.21
N LEU A 15 -3.37 22.21 -4.95
CA LEU A 15 -2.78 20.91 -4.58
C LEU A 15 -3.52 19.75 -5.25
N GLN A 16 -4.85 19.85 -5.40
CA GLN A 16 -5.62 18.87 -6.15
C GLN A 16 -5.18 18.81 -7.63
N ARG A 17 -5.06 19.95 -8.32
CA ARG A 17 -4.58 19.96 -9.71
C ARG A 17 -3.15 19.44 -9.85
N ILE A 18 -2.28 19.76 -8.89
CA ILE A 18 -0.91 19.24 -8.87
C ILE A 18 -0.93 17.71 -8.72
N ALA A 19 -1.80 17.16 -7.86
CA ALA A 19 -1.96 15.71 -7.74
C ALA A 19 -2.47 15.08 -9.03
N GLU A 20 -3.46 15.69 -9.70
CA GLU A 20 -3.97 15.24 -11.01
C GLU A 20 -2.84 15.18 -12.05
N ILE A 21 -1.99 16.22 -12.12
CA ILE A 21 -0.81 16.24 -13.00
C ILE A 21 0.17 15.12 -12.62
N GLY A 22 0.40 14.89 -11.33
CA GLY A 22 1.27 13.81 -10.83
C GLY A 22 0.77 12.43 -11.26
N PHE A 23 -0.54 12.18 -11.13
CA PHE A 23 -1.14 10.92 -11.56
C PHE A 23 -1.10 10.74 -13.07
N LEU A 24 -1.41 11.79 -13.85
CA LEU A 24 -1.29 11.76 -15.31
C LEU A 24 0.16 11.48 -15.74
N ALA A 25 1.13 12.17 -15.13
CA ALA A 25 2.54 11.94 -15.41
C ALA A 25 2.92 10.47 -15.17
N SER A 26 2.44 9.87 -14.08
CA SER A 26 2.64 8.44 -13.80
C SER A 26 1.98 7.52 -14.82
N GLU A 27 0.78 7.84 -15.31
CA GLU A 27 0.07 7.02 -16.32
C GLU A 27 0.78 7.02 -17.67
N TYR A 28 1.39 8.15 -18.04
CA TYR A 28 2.17 8.28 -19.27
C TYR A 28 3.64 7.82 -19.11
N GLY A 29 3.99 7.20 -17.99
CA GLY A 29 5.32 6.64 -17.75
C GLY A 29 6.39 7.64 -17.33
N PHE A 30 6.02 8.90 -17.04
CA PHE A 30 6.92 9.92 -16.50
C PHE A 30 7.07 9.77 -14.97
N HIS A 31 7.49 8.59 -14.53
CA HIS A 31 7.53 8.21 -13.12
C HIS A 31 8.40 9.14 -12.27
N GLU A 32 9.57 9.56 -12.77
CA GLU A 32 10.47 10.46 -12.02
C GLU A 32 9.83 11.83 -11.80
N LYS A 33 9.08 12.34 -12.77
CA LYS A 33 8.36 13.62 -12.64
C LYS A 33 7.21 13.49 -11.65
N ALA A 34 6.46 12.39 -11.72
CA ALA A 34 5.39 12.11 -10.77
C ALA A 34 5.93 12.00 -9.34
N GLU A 35 7.06 11.34 -9.15
CA GLU A 35 7.74 11.20 -7.87
C GLU A 35 8.21 12.56 -7.32
N GLN A 36 8.77 13.43 -8.15
CA GLN A 36 9.13 14.79 -7.76
C GLN A 36 7.91 15.61 -7.32
N ILE A 37 6.79 15.49 -8.05
CA ILE A 37 5.53 16.18 -7.72
C ILE A 37 5.04 15.76 -6.34
N PHE A 38 4.89 14.46 -6.10
CA PHE A 38 4.35 13.98 -4.83
C PHE A 38 5.33 14.14 -3.66
N SER A 39 6.64 14.11 -3.92
CA SER A 39 7.65 14.47 -2.90
C SER A 39 7.53 15.95 -2.49
N GLY A 40 7.32 16.85 -3.46
CA GLY A 40 7.02 18.26 -3.17
C GLY A 40 5.72 18.45 -2.40
N MET A 41 4.68 17.67 -2.72
CA MET A 41 3.43 17.70 -1.98
C MET A 41 3.58 17.19 -0.54
N ALA A 42 4.43 16.18 -0.30
CA ALA A 42 4.72 15.69 1.04
C ALA A 42 5.39 16.77 1.91
N LEU A 43 6.28 17.58 1.32
CA LEU A 43 6.87 18.74 2.00
C LEU A 43 5.84 19.86 2.26
N ALA A 44 4.87 20.03 1.37
CA ALA A 44 3.81 21.02 1.51
C ALA A 44 2.77 20.65 2.58
N LYS A 45 2.47 19.36 2.73
CA LYS A 45 1.49 18.82 3.68
C LYS A 45 2.05 17.60 4.41
N PRO A 46 2.96 17.80 5.38
CA PRO A 46 3.57 16.72 6.14
C PRO A 46 2.55 15.91 6.96
N ASP A 47 1.43 16.52 7.35
CA ASP A 47 0.38 15.87 8.13
C ASP A 47 -0.63 15.07 7.29
N SER A 48 -0.41 15.00 5.97
CA SER A 48 -1.30 14.29 5.04
C SER A 48 -0.67 12.97 4.60
N SER A 49 -1.44 11.88 4.68
CA SER A 49 -1.03 10.58 4.14
C SER A 49 -1.15 10.47 2.62
N ALA A 50 -1.88 11.38 1.98
CA ALA A 50 -2.18 11.32 0.55
C ALA A 50 -0.93 11.32 -0.35
N PRO A 51 0.11 12.15 -0.12
CA PRO A 51 1.34 12.09 -0.90
C PRO A 51 2.08 10.76 -0.74
N ALA A 52 2.07 10.15 0.45
CA ALA A 52 2.71 8.85 0.67
C ALA A 52 2.01 7.73 -0.12
N VAL A 53 0.67 7.74 -0.16
CA VAL A 53 -0.11 6.82 -0.99
C VAL A 53 0.17 7.05 -2.48
N ALA A 54 0.19 8.30 -2.91
CA ALA A 54 0.44 8.65 -4.31
C ALA A 54 1.85 8.22 -4.77
N LEU A 55 2.88 8.45 -3.95
CA LEU A 55 4.25 7.97 -4.21
C LEU A 55 4.30 6.46 -4.35
N ALA A 56 3.61 5.72 -3.47
CA ALA A 56 3.55 4.26 -3.56
C ALA A 56 2.90 3.79 -4.86
N VAL A 57 1.83 4.47 -5.32
CA VAL A 57 1.21 4.20 -6.63
C VAL A 57 2.20 4.45 -7.78
N VAL A 58 2.96 5.56 -7.73
CA VAL A 58 3.99 5.85 -8.75
C VAL A 58 5.07 4.77 -8.76
N HIS A 59 5.55 4.35 -7.59
CA HIS A 59 6.54 3.30 -7.44
C HIS A 59 6.03 1.97 -8.01
N ALA A 60 4.82 1.54 -7.65
CA ALA A 60 4.21 0.33 -8.18
C ALA A 60 4.08 0.38 -9.72
N ARG A 61 3.57 1.49 -10.28
CA ARG A 61 3.44 1.68 -11.73
C ARG A 61 4.78 1.68 -12.47
N SER A 62 5.84 2.14 -11.80
CA SER A 62 7.21 2.10 -12.32
C SER A 62 7.89 0.72 -12.22
N GLY A 63 7.16 -0.33 -11.81
CA GLY A 63 7.68 -1.67 -11.61
C GLY A 63 8.41 -1.88 -10.27
N ARG A 64 8.39 -0.88 -9.38
CA ARG A 64 9.05 -0.90 -8.07
C ARG A 64 8.06 -1.23 -6.95
N LEU A 65 7.40 -2.38 -7.06
CA LEU A 65 6.37 -2.81 -6.11
C LEU A 65 6.91 -2.95 -4.67
N GLN A 66 8.15 -3.43 -4.51
CA GLN A 66 8.78 -3.56 -3.18
C GLN A 66 9.04 -2.20 -2.51
N ASP A 67 9.42 -1.18 -3.29
CA ASP A 67 9.60 0.17 -2.78
C ASP A 67 8.25 0.76 -2.34
N ALA A 68 7.20 0.52 -3.12
CA ALA A 68 5.83 0.91 -2.77
C ALA A 68 5.36 0.28 -1.45
N ILE A 69 5.58 -1.03 -1.27
CA ILE A 69 5.25 -1.74 -0.03
C ILE A 69 6.06 -1.19 1.15
N THR A 70 7.36 -0.98 0.97
CA THR A 70 8.24 -0.46 2.02
C THR A 70 7.81 0.95 2.43
N GLY A 71 7.55 1.83 1.46
CA GLY A 71 7.07 3.19 1.70
C GLY A 71 5.73 3.20 2.45
N LEU A 72 4.79 2.33 2.07
CA LEU A 72 3.51 2.24 2.76
C LEU A 72 3.61 1.64 4.16
N LYS A 73 4.51 0.68 4.41
CA LYS A 73 4.80 0.18 5.77
C LYS A 73 5.27 1.30 6.68
N HIS A 74 6.16 2.17 6.19
CA HIS A 74 6.55 3.38 6.91
C HIS A 74 5.36 4.34 7.11
N ALA A 75 4.54 4.53 6.09
CA ALA A 75 3.37 5.41 6.16
C ALA A 75 2.30 4.91 7.16
N VAL A 76 2.14 3.60 7.36
CA VAL A 76 1.25 3.06 8.42
C VAL A 76 1.71 3.50 9.80
N GLY A 77 3.04 3.55 10.04
CA GLY A 77 3.61 4.03 11.29
C GLY A 77 3.42 5.55 11.50
N ALA A 78 3.58 6.34 10.43
CA ALA A 78 3.41 7.79 10.49
C ALA A 78 1.94 8.23 10.53
N PHE A 79 1.05 7.49 9.87
CA PHE A 79 -0.37 7.80 9.72
C PHE A 79 -1.26 6.62 10.13
N PRO A 80 -1.23 6.20 11.41
CA PRO A 80 -1.91 4.99 11.88
C PRO A 80 -3.44 5.04 11.76
N ALA A 81 -4.01 6.25 11.68
CA ALA A 81 -5.45 6.47 11.49
C ALA A 81 -5.88 6.39 10.02
N SER A 82 -4.97 6.49 9.06
CA SER A 82 -5.35 6.54 7.64
C SER A 82 -5.76 5.15 7.14
N GLU A 83 -7.04 5.01 6.79
CA GLU A 83 -7.58 3.79 6.21
C GLU A 83 -7.06 3.60 4.79
N MET A 84 -6.90 4.69 4.03
CA MET A 84 -6.35 4.63 2.67
C MET A 84 -4.94 4.02 2.63
N VAL A 85 -4.06 4.38 3.57
CA VAL A 85 -2.71 3.80 3.64
C VAL A 85 -2.78 2.29 3.89
N LYS A 86 -3.65 1.84 4.80
CA LYS A 86 -3.83 0.41 5.11
C LYS A 86 -4.41 -0.35 3.93
N ALA A 87 -5.43 0.21 3.27
CA ALA A 87 -6.06 -0.39 2.10
C ALA A 87 -5.07 -0.54 0.94
N MET A 88 -4.28 0.50 0.66
CA MET A 88 -3.26 0.48 -0.39
C MET A 88 -2.12 -0.49 -0.07
N LEU A 89 -1.67 -0.54 1.19
CA LEU A 89 -0.66 -1.51 1.61
C LEU A 89 -1.19 -2.94 1.43
N GLY A 90 -2.42 -3.21 1.88
CA GLY A 90 -3.04 -4.51 1.70
C GLY A 90 -3.19 -4.90 0.23
N ALA A 91 -3.58 -3.97 -0.64
CA ALA A 91 -3.66 -4.20 -2.09
C ALA A 91 -2.31 -4.62 -2.69
N PHE A 92 -1.23 -3.90 -2.36
CA PHE A 92 0.11 -4.24 -2.87
C PHE A 92 0.68 -5.51 -2.24
N LEU A 93 0.34 -5.84 -1.00
CA LEU A 93 0.68 -7.14 -0.40
C LEU A 93 -0.03 -8.28 -1.16
N VAL A 94 -1.29 -8.12 -1.56
CA VAL A 94 -2.01 -9.11 -2.38
C VAL A 94 -1.35 -9.26 -3.75
N GLU A 95 -1.01 -8.16 -4.39
CA GLU A 95 -0.35 -8.16 -5.71
C GLU A 95 1.01 -8.88 -5.66
N ASP A 96 1.81 -8.62 -4.61
CA ASP A 96 3.09 -9.26 -4.38
C ASP A 96 2.98 -10.68 -3.78
N ARG A 97 1.75 -11.17 -3.54
CA ARG A 97 1.44 -12.45 -2.87
C ARG A 97 2.09 -12.59 -1.49
N GLN A 98 2.16 -11.51 -0.73
CA GLN A 98 2.59 -11.50 0.66
C GLN A 98 1.41 -11.69 1.64
N ASP A 99 1.71 -12.30 2.79
CA ASP A 99 0.77 -12.43 3.90
C ASP A 99 0.50 -11.05 4.57
N GLY A 100 -0.56 -10.96 5.38
CA GLY A 100 -0.88 -9.79 6.21
C GLY A 100 -1.87 -8.79 5.60
N ALA A 101 -2.22 -8.94 4.31
CA ALA A 101 -3.21 -8.07 3.66
C ALA A 101 -4.60 -8.12 4.33
N LEU A 102 -5.05 -9.30 4.75
CA LEU A 102 -6.37 -9.47 5.38
C LEU A 102 -6.50 -8.74 6.71
N GLU A 103 -5.43 -8.71 7.52
CA GLU A 103 -5.45 -7.98 8.81
C GLU A 103 -5.61 -6.48 8.60
N LEU A 104 -4.96 -5.93 7.56
CA LEU A 104 -5.11 -4.53 7.18
C LEU A 104 -6.52 -4.23 6.66
N PHE A 105 -7.08 -5.12 5.84
CA PHE A 105 -8.43 -5.00 5.30
C PHE A 105 -9.49 -5.08 6.39
N ASP A 106 -9.36 -6.01 7.34
CA ASP A 106 -10.26 -6.15 8.47
C ASP A 106 -10.27 -4.87 9.33
N ALA A 107 -9.09 -4.27 9.54
CA ALA A 107 -8.98 -2.99 10.26
C ALA A 107 -9.71 -1.84 9.55
N VAL A 108 -9.66 -1.78 8.21
CA VAL A 108 -10.39 -0.77 7.42
C VAL A 108 -11.90 -1.04 7.48
N LEU A 109 -12.33 -2.28 7.30
CA LEU A 109 -13.75 -2.67 7.29
C LEU A 109 -14.44 -2.57 8.66
N ALA A 110 -13.68 -2.58 9.75
CA ALA A 110 -14.20 -2.36 11.09
C ALA A 110 -14.54 -0.88 11.36
N SER A 111 -13.81 0.05 10.74
CA SER A 111 -13.94 1.49 10.97
C SER A 111 -14.76 2.20 9.88
N ARG A 112 -14.51 1.88 8.61
CA ARG A 112 -15.25 2.38 7.42
C ARG A 112 -15.39 3.91 7.35
N GLN A 113 -14.41 4.65 7.85
CA GLN A 113 -14.44 6.11 7.86
C GLN A 113 -14.08 6.72 6.50
N GLU A 114 -13.30 6.02 5.68
CA GLU A 114 -12.90 6.45 4.34
C GLU A 114 -13.54 5.54 3.27
N PRO A 115 -14.66 5.96 2.64
CA PRO A 115 -15.35 5.13 1.64
C PRO A 115 -14.44 4.70 0.48
N GLY A 116 -13.50 5.56 0.08
CA GLY A 116 -12.51 5.22 -0.95
C GLY A 116 -11.60 4.05 -0.54
N ALA A 117 -11.20 3.98 0.74
CA ALA A 117 -10.40 2.88 1.25
C ALA A 117 -11.21 1.58 1.28
N VAL A 118 -12.48 1.64 1.69
CA VAL A 118 -13.40 0.49 1.68
C VAL A 118 -13.55 -0.08 0.27
N ASN A 119 -13.75 0.77 -0.74
CA ASN A 119 -13.85 0.32 -2.13
C ASN A 119 -12.61 -0.44 -2.61
N ILE A 120 -11.42 0.05 -2.24
CA ILE A 120 -10.16 -0.64 -2.56
C ILE A 120 -10.14 -2.00 -1.87
N VAL A 121 -10.45 -2.06 -0.58
CA VAL A 121 -10.50 -3.33 0.16
C VAL A 121 -11.45 -4.31 -0.53
N GLU A 122 -12.66 -3.88 -0.88
CA GLU A 122 -13.65 -4.73 -1.53
C GLU A 122 -13.17 -5.28 -2.89
N CYS A 123 -12.42 -4.49 -3.67
CA CYS A 123 -11.82 -4.97 -4.93
C CYS A 123 -10.80 -6.09 -4.72
N TRP A 124 -10.05 -6.08 -3.63
CA TRP A 124 -8.92 -7.00 -3.40
C TRP A 124 -9.23 -8.13 -2.39
N LEU A 125 -10.35 -8.05 -1.67
CA LEU A 125 -10.69 -8.92 -0.54
C LEU A 125 -10.77 -10.40 -0.92
N ASP A 126 -11.42 -10.71 -2.04
CA ASP A 126 -11.58 -12.09 -2.49
C ASP A 126 -10.24 -12.71 -2.89
N GLN A 127 -9.35 -11.93 -3.51
CA GLN A 127 -8.02 -12.39 -3.86
C GLN A 127 -7.15 -12.61 -2.61
N ALA A 128 -7.25 -11.73 -1.62
CA ALA A 128 -6.55 -11.88 -0.34
C ALA A 128 -6.97 -13.15 0.41
N ARG A 129 -8.26 -13.49 0.40
CA ARG A 129 -8.79 -14.74 1.00
C ARG A 129 -8.22 -15.97 0.34
N LYS A 130 -8.25 -16.02 -0.99
CA LYS A 130 -7.67 -17.14 -1.78
C LYS A 130 -6.18 -17.33 -1.47
N LEU A 131 -5.40 -16.26 -1.42
CA LEU A 131 -3.98 -16.34 -1.08
C LEU A 131 -3.73 -16.93 0.32
N LYS A 132 -4.55 -16.56 1.31
CA LYS A 132 -4.46 -17.13 2.67
C LYS A 132 -4.79 -18.63 2.69
N GLU A 133 -5.81 -19.06 1.95
CA GLU A 133 -6.19 -20.47 1.82
C GLU A 133 -5.11 -21.29 1.11
N GLU A 134 -4.56 -20.80 0.00
CA GLU A 134 -3.44 -21.41 -0.73
C GLU A 134 -2.20 -21.54 0.18
N GLY A 135 -1.88 -20.49 0.93
CA GLY A 135 -0.80 -20.49 1.91
C GLY A 135 -1.00 -21.49 3.05
N ALA A 136 -2.24 -21.65 3.53
CA ALA A 136 -2.58 -22.63 4.55
C ALA A 136 -2.45 -24.07 4.03
N ALA A 137 -2.97 -24.36 2.84
CA ALA A 137 -2.88 -25.67 2.19
C ALA A 137 -1.41 -26.09 1.93
N ARG A 138 -0.56 -25.15 1.49
CA ARG A 138 0.88 -25.43 1.28
C ARG A 138 1.62 -25.75 2.59
N LYS A 139 1.25 -25.09 3.70
CA LYS A 139 1.84 -25.35 5.03
C LYS A 139 1.47 -26.74 5.55
N THR A 140 0.23 -27.21 5.32
CA THR A 140 -0.22 -28.54 5.72
C THR A 140 0.46 -29.68 4.96
N ASP A 141 0.71 -29.52 3.65
CA ASP A 141 1.39 -30.55 2.84
C ASP A 141 2.84 -30.76 3.24
N THR A 142 3.54 -29.69 3.60
CA THR A 142 4.94 -29.76 4.04
C THR A 142 5.08 -30.44 5.42
N GLY A 143 4.08 -30.26 6.30
CA GLY A 143 4.01 -30.95 7.59
C GLY A 143 3.78 -32.46 7.46
N SER A 144 3.02 -32.89 6.46
CA SER A 144 2.78 -34.32 6.16
C SER A 144 4.04 -35.01 5.64
N LEU A 145 4.81 -34.35 4.77
CA LEU A 145 6.09 -34.89 4.25
C LEU A 145 7.20 -34.97 5.31
N ALA A 146 7.19 -34.11 6.33
CA ALA A 146 8.14 -34.16 7.43
C ALA A 146 7.91 -35.39 8.35
N PHE A 147 6.67 -35.88 8.45
CA PHE A 147 6.32 -37.04 9.26
C PHE A 147 6.91 -38.35 8.70
N PHE A 148 6.98 -38.48 7.37
CA PHE A 148 7.53 -39.68 6.71
C PHE A 148 9.06 -39.77 6.70
N ARG A 149 9.78 -38.68 6.99
CA ARG A 149 11.26 -38.67 6.94
C ARG A 149 11.94 -39.22 8.21
N HIS A 150 11.20 -39.44 9.29
CA HIS A 150 11.74 -39.98 10.56
C HIS A 150 11.64 -41.50 10.69
N HIS A 151 10.99 -42.21 9.76
CA HIS A 151 10.74 -43.67 9.89
C HIS A 151 11.66 -44.57 9.06
N ASN A 152 12.75 -44.03 8.49
CA ASN A 152 13.64 -44.81 7.61
C ASN A 152 15.10 -44.89 8.08
N ILE A 153 15.31 -45.13 9.38
CA ILE A 153 16.61 -45.58 9.91
C ILE A 153 16.38 -46.81 10.79
N ARG A 154 16.27 -47.98 10.17
CA ARG A 154 16.60 -49.27 10.77
C ARG A 154 17.22 -50.17 9.70
N ALA A 155 18.54 -50.20 9.68
CA ALA A 155 19.36 -51.32 9.25
C ALA A 155 20.61 -51.33 10.14
#